data_AF-A0A2N9N7U5-F1
#
_entry.id   AF-A0A2N9N7U5-F1
#
_cell.length_a   1.000
_cell.length_b   1.000
_cell.length_c   1.000
_cell.angle_alpha   90.00
_cell.angle_beta   90.00
_cell.angle_gamma   90.00
#
_symmetry.space_group_name_H-M   'P 1'
#
loop_
_entity.id
_entity.type
_entity.pdbx_description
1 polymer ?
#
loop_
_entity_poly.entity_id
_entity_poly.type
_entity_poly.pdbx_seq_one_letter_code
_entity_poly.pdbx_strand_id
1 'polypeptide(L)' 'MFEGLFQPMHLLVIFLIALLIFGPKKLPELGKGLGEGIRALKEGMKETPPDQSKAASTEVKNPDTKS' A
#
# COMPACT_ATOMS: atom_id res chain seq x y z
N MET A 1 -24.51 -7.05 16.08
CA MET A 1 -23.58 -7.60 17.08
C MET A 1 -22.09 -7.46 16.69
N PHE A 2 -21.73 -7.39 15.40
CA PHE A 2 -20.33 -7.21 14.94
C PHE A 2 -19.94 -5.77 14.55
N GLU A 3 -20.90 -4.85 14.43
CA GLU A 3 -20.64 -3.46 14.00
C GLU A 3 -19.77 -2.65 14.99
N GLY A 4 -19.73 -3.06 16.27
CA GLY A 4 -18.84 -2.43 17.26
C GLY A 4 -17.36 -2.76 17.07
N LEU A 5 -17.04 -3.91 16.45
CA LEU A 5 -15.66 -4.37 16.28
C LEU A 5 -14.91 -3.55 15.22
N PHE A 6 -15.63 -3.11 14.19
CA PHE A 6 -15.08 -2.28 13.11
C PHE A 6 -15.05 -0.78 13.46
N GLN A 7 -15.40 -0.40 14.69
CA GLN A 7 -15.19 0.98 15.10
C GLN A 7 -13.70 1.31 15.09
N PRO A 8 -13.28 2.42 14.45
CA PRO A 8 -11.89 2.81 14.32
C PRO A 8 -11.14 2.83 15.67
N MET A 9 -11.86 3.16 16.75
CA MET A 9 -11.34 3.16 18.10
C MET A 9 -10.89 1.78 18.59
N HIS A 10 -11.67 0.72 18.32
CA HIS A 10 -11.30 -0.65 18.72
C HIS A 10 -10.10 -1.15 17.91
N LEU A 11 -10.06 -0.86 16.61
CA LEU A 11 -8.92 -1.20 15.75
C LEU A 11 -7.64 -0.54 16.25
N LEU A 12 -7.70 0.74 16.65
CA LEU A 12 -6.57 1.48 17.19
C LEU A 12 -6.04 0.85 18.49
N VAL A 13 -6.92 0.43 19.40
CA VAL A 13 -6.54 -0.22 20.66
C VAL A 13 -5.85 -1.56 20.40
N ILE A 14 -6.41 -2.39 19.51
CA ILE A 14 -5.81 -3.68 19.14
C ILE A 14 -4.45 -3.45 18.46
N PHE A 15 -4.36 -2.47 17.58
CA PHE A 15 -3.12 -2.08 16.92
C PHE A 15 -2.06 -1.62 17.92
N LEU A 16 -2.45 -0.85 18.95
CA LEU A 16 -1.56 -0.40 20.01
C LEU A 16 -1.02 -1.57 20.84
N ILE A 17 -1.87 -2.56 21.17
CA ILE A 17 -1.44 -3.77 21.88
C ILE A 17 -0.50 -4.62 21.00
N ALA A 18 -0.85 -4.80 19.73
CA ALA A 18 0.00 -5.50 18.77
C ALA A 18 1.36 -4.79 18.63
N LEU A 19 1.38 -3.46 18.61
CA LEU A 19 2.58 -2.64 18.61
C LEU A 19 3.44 -2.80 19.86
N LEU A 20 2.85 -3.05 21.03
CA LEU A 20 3.61 -3.33 22.25
C LEU A 20 4.28 -4.71 22.20
N ILE A 21 3.60 -5.71 21.62
CA ILE A 21 4.12 -7.08 21.50
C ILE A 21 5.17 -7.19 20.39
N PHE A 22 4.85 -6.69 19.19
CA PHE A 22 5.73 -6.76 18.02
C PHE A 22 6.75 -5.62 17.98
N GLY A 23 6.46 -4.49 18.63
CA GLY A 23 7.27 -3.27 18.58
C GLY A 23 6.96 -2.39 17.36
N PRO A 24 6.96 -1.05 17.51
CA PRO A 24 6.70 -0.11 16.41
C PRO A 24 7.77 -0.13 15.32
N LYS A 25 8.95 -0.69 15.60
CA LYS A 25 10.01 -0.86 14.61
C LYS A 25 9.76 -2.04 13.66
N LYS A 26 8.97 -3.04 14.06
CA LYS A 26 8.73 -4.24 13.25
C LYS A 26 7.65 -4.04 12.19
N LEU A 27 6.66 -3.18 12.42
CA LEU A 27 5.68 -2.83 11.39
C LEU A 27 6.28 -2.25 10.09
N PRO A 28 7.15 -1.22 10.12
CA PRO A 28 7.74 -0.68 8.89
C PRO A 28 8.72 -1.66 8.24
N GLU A 29 9.40 -2.49 9.03
CA GLU A 29 10.30 -3.54 8.53
C GLU A 29 9.52 -4.60 7.74
N LEU A 30 8.41 -5.10 8.30
CA LEU A 30 7.50 -6.03 7.63
C LEU A 30 6.78 -5.38 6.43
N GLY A 31 6.37 -4.12 6.56
CA GLY A 31 5.70 -3.36 5.49
C GLY A 31 6.61 -3.11 4.29
N LYS A 32 7.92 -2.88 4.50
CA LYS A 32 8.90 -2.77 3.42
C LYS A 32 9.05 -4.08 2.65
N GLY A 33 9.26 -5.19 3.35
CA GLY A 33 9.38 -6.52 2.72
C GLY A 33 8.11 -6.94 1.97
N LEU A 34 6.93 -6.72 2.57
CA LEU A 34 5.64 -6.97 1.92
C LEU A 34 5.43 -6.05 0.72
N GLY A 35 5.77 -4.77 0.84
CA GLY A 35 5.64 -3.79 -0.24
C GLY A 35 6.51 -4.12 -1.45
N GLU A 36 7.75 -4.54 -1.21
CA GLU A 36 8.66 -5.03 -2.26
C GLU A 36 8.10 -6.30 -2.92
N GLY A 37 7.60 -7.26 -2.13
CA GLY A 37 6.96 -8.47 -2.66
C GLY A 37 5.70 -8.20 -3.49
N ILE A 38 4.81 -7.31 -3.02
CA ILE A 38 3.62 -6.88 -3.77
C ILE A 38 4.03 -6.14 -5.05
N ARG A 39 5.09 -5.32 -5.00
CA ARG A 39 5.59 -4.61 -6.18
C ARG A 39 6.14 -5.58 -7.23
N ALA A 40 6.98 -6.53 -6.81
CA ALA A 40 7.49 -7.57 -7.69
C ALA A 40 6.37 -8.46 -8.26
N LEU A 41 5.37 -8.80 -7.45
CA LEU A 41 4.18 -9.52 -7.90
C LEU A 41 3.39 -8.70 -8.93
N LYS A 42 3.20 -7.40 -8.70
CA LYS A 42 2.49 -6.50 -9.62
C LYS A 42 3.26 -6.26 -10.92
N GLU A 43 4.58 -6.23 -10.87
CA GLU A 43 5.45 -6.14 -12.05
C GLU A 43 5.38 -7.46 -12.84
N GLY A 44 5.54 -8.62 -12.20
CA GLY A 44 5.39 -9.92 -12.86
C GLY A 44 3.99 -10.20 -13.42
N MET A 45 2.93 -9.74 -12.74
CA MET A 45 1.55 -9.81 -13.25
C MET A 45 1.29 -8.83 -14.41
N LYS A 46 2.10 -7.77 -14.55
CA LYS A 46 2.04 -6.84 -15.70
C LYS A 46 2.75 -7.38 -16.93
N GLU A 47 3.69 -8.31 -16.76
CA GLU A 47 4.41 -8.96 -17.87
C GLU A 47 3.63 -10.12 -18.49
N THR A 48 2.53 -10.56 -17.86
CA THR A 48 1.51 -11.31 -18.59
C THR A 48 0.72 -10.31 -19.44
N PRO A 49 0.60 -10.49 -20.77
CA PRO A 49 -0.26 -9.63 -21.56
C PRO A 49 -1.70 -10.01 -21.26
N PRO A 50 -2.50 -9.07 -20.75
CA PRO A 50 -3.79 -8.82 -21.34
C PRO A 50 -3.69 -7.45 -21.97
N ASP A 51 -4.07 -7.40 -23.24
CA ASP A 51 -4.59 -6.21 -23.87
C ASP A 51 -5.33 -5.33 -22.83
N GLN A 52 -4.85 -4.09 -22.68
CA GLN A 52 -5.51 -2.99 -21.95
C GLN A 52 -5.64 -3.12 -20.42
N SER A 53 -4.78 -2.42 -19.66
CA SER A 53 -5.19 -1.45 -18.62
C SER A 53 -4.01 -0.98 -17.75
N LYS A 54 -4.12 0.29 -17.31
CA LYS A 54 -3.30 1.10 -16.39
C LYS A 54 -2.24 1.98 -17.04
N ALA A 55 -2.48 3.27 -17.31
CA ALA A 55 -3.22 4.25 -16.49
C ALA A 55 -2.88 4.13 -14.99
N ALA A 56 -1.76 4.73 -14.58
CA ALA A 56 -1.65 5.58 -13.40
C ALA A 56 -0.19 6.01 -13.20
N SER A 57 0.02 7.32 -13.39
CA SER A 57 1.14 8.14 -12.92
C SER A 57 2.45 8.14 -13.70
N THR A 58 2.47 8.83 -14.84
CA THR A 58 3.45 9.91 -15.15
C THR A 58 2.75 10.86 -16.11
N GLU A 59 3.13 12.14 -16.13
CA GLU A 59 2.64 13.23 -17.02
C GLU A 59 1.57 14.19 -16.44
N VAL A 60 1.95 14.94 -15.39
CA VAL A 60 1.67 16.39 -15.37
C VAL A 60 3.02 17.08 -15.13
N LYS A 61 3.81 17.24 -16.20
CA LYS A 61 4.82 18.28 -16.27
C LYS A 61 4.50 19.10 -17.50
N ASN A 62 3.84 20.23 -17.25
CA ASN A 62 3.51 21.25 -18.24
C ASN A 62 4.68 21.50 -19.21
N PRO A 63 4.44 21.54 -20.53
CA PRO A 63 5.43 22.04 -21.47
C PRO A 63 5.45 23.57 -21.40
N ASP A 64 6.48 24.11 -20.76
CA ASP A 64 6.96 25.45 -21.09
C ASP A 64 7.70 25.39 -22.44
N THR A 65 7.56 26.45 -23.24
CA THR A 65 8.32 26.79 -24.46
C THR A 65 7.64 26.43 -25.80
N LYS A 66 6.92 27.38 -26.39
CA LYS A 66 7.45 28.29 -27.43
C LYS A 66 6.29 28.99 -28.14
N SER A 67 6.14 30.29 -27.92
CA SER A 67 5.36 31.19 -28.78
C SER A 67 6.26 32.33 -29.24
#